data_AF-A0A2S4VSC2-F1
#
_entry.id   AF-A0A2S4VSC2-F1
#
_cell.length_a   1.000
_cell.length_b   1.000
_cell.length_c   1.000
_cell.angle_alpha   90.00
_cell.angle_beta   90.00
_cell.angle_gamma   90.00
#
_symmetry.space_group_name_H-M   'P 1'
#
loop_
_entity.id
_entity.type
_entity.pdbx_description
1 polymer ?
#
loop_
_entity_poly.entity_id
_entity_poly.type
_entity_poly.pdbx_seq_one_letter_code
_entity_poly.pdbx_strand_id
1 'polypeptide(L)'
;MAAAADCSPKNDYVKAAPTFQLQSATIISSQPLKTSAAKWIGPRLIDWVDETGMEHKWEVSYCKTAGESSGNKPDVCRPKLPLSTLIVLQFRSPVNKIVVKLPAGLINEGESAKALH
;
A
#
# COMPACT_ATOMS: atom_id res chain seq x y z
N MET A 1 -63.13 -4.71 37.56
CA MET A 1 -61.77 -5.29 37.58
C MET A 1 -61.11 -4.91 36.27
N ALA A 2 -60.03 -4.13 36.32
CA ALA A 2 -59.46 -3.41 35.17
C ALA A 2 -58.79 -4.37 34.17
N ALA A 3 -58.96 -4.09 32.87
CA ALA A 3 -58.28 -4.79 31.79
C ALA A 3 -56.78 -4.45 31.80
N ALA A 4 -55.92 -5.46 31.77
CA ALA A 4 -54.48 -5.29 31.65
C ALA A 4 -54.14 -4.78 30.24
N ALA A 5 -53.41 -3.67 30.16
CA ALA A 5 -52.89 -3.16 28.91
C ALA A 5 -51.77 -4.09 28.40
N ASP A 6 -51.90 -4.55 27.16
CA ASP A 6 -50.89 -5.33 26.46
C ASP A 6 -49.64 -4.47 26.22
N CYS A 7 -48.62 -4.72 27.03
CA CYS A 7 -47.34 -4.02 27.02
C CYS A 7 -46.30 -4.80 26.19
N SER A 8 -46.72 -5.36 25.06
CA SER A 8 -45.81 -6.00 24.11
C SER A 8 -45.08 -4.93 23.28
N PRO A 9 -43.74 -4.92 23.24
CA PRO A 9 -42.98 -3.95 22.45
C PRO A 9 -43.26 -4.17 20.97
N LYS A 10 -43.81 -3.15 20.29
CA LYS A 10 -43.92 -3.15 18.82
C LYS A 10 -42.52 -3.11 18.25
N ASN A 11 -42.11 -4.23 17.66
CA ASN A 11 -40.76 -4.44 17.15
C ASN A 11 -40.62 -3.78 15.76
N ASP A 12 -40.71 -2.45 15.73
CA ASP A 12 -40.69 -1.65 14.48
C ASP A 12 -39.26 -1.30 14.01
N TYR A 13 -38.21 -1.85 14.65
CA TYR A 13 -36.82 -1.39 14.48
C TYR A 13 -35.87 -2.31 13.72
N VAL A 14 -36.30 -3.48 13.25
CA VAL A 14 -35.41 -4.33 12.44
C VAL A 14 -35.65 -4.04 10.96
N LYS A 15 -35.19 -2.89 10.47
CA LYS A 15 -34.86 -2.78 9.04
C LYS A 15 -33.72 -3.75 8.79
N ALA A 16 -33.97 -4.80 8.01
CA ALA A 16 -32.95 -5.75 7.61
C ALA A 16 -31.72 -4.98 7.09
N ALA A 17 -30.55 -5.24 7.67
CA ALA A 17 -29.31 -4.66 7.20
C ALA A 17 -29.14 -5.06 5.73
N PRO A 18 -28.82 -4.11 4.82
CA PRO A 18 -28.64 -4.45 3.42
C PRO A 18 -27.54 -5.51 3.30
N THR A 19 -27.90 -6.65 2.73
CA THR A 19 -26.94 -7.72 2.45
C THR A 19 -26.16 -7.31 1.22
N PHE A 20 -24.86 -7.08 1.39
CA PHE A 20 -23.98 -6.68 0.32
C PHE A 20 -23.06 -7.86 -0.04
N GLN A 21 -22.86 -8.12 -1.35
CA GLN A 21 -22.07 -9.24 -1.87
C GLN A 21 -20.77 -8.71 -2.46
N LEU A 22 -19.63 -8.97 -1.79
CA LEU A 22 -18.30 -8.50 -2.22
C LEU A 22 -17.97 -9.03 -3.63
N GLN A 23 -17.88 -8.12 -4.59
CA GLN A 23 -17.36 -8.36 -5.94
C GLN A 23 -15.84 -8.17 -5.98
N SER A 24 -15.22 -8.40 -7.14
CA SER A 24 -13.79 -8.11 -7.33
C SER A 24 -13.54 -6.63 -7.52
N ALA A 25 -12.75 -6.01 -6.63
CA ALA A 25 -12.26 -4.65 -6.83
C ALA A 25 -11.31 -4.57 -8.04
N THR A 26 -11.46 -3.52 -8.86
CA THR A 26 -10.72 -3.40 -10.13
C THR A 26 -10.25 -1.97 -10.36
N ILE A 27 -9.02 -1.82 -10.87
CA ILE A 27 -8.50 -0.52 -11.33
C ILE A 27 -9.10 -0.18 -12.69
N ILE A 28 -9.76 0.98 -12.79
CA ILE A 28 -10.36 1.49 -14.02
C ILE A 28 -9.32 2.27 -14.82
N SER A 29 -8.58 3.17 -14.16
CA SER A 29 -7.55 3.99 -14.79
C SER A 29 -6.44 4.35 -13.82
N SER A 30 -5.24 4.55 -14.37
CA SER A 30 -4.07 5.03 -13.65
C SER A 30 -3.34 6.05 -14.53
N GLN A 31 -3.42 7.33 -14.15
CA GLN A 31 -2.88 8.43 -14.95
C GLN A 31 -1.88 9.26 -14.14
N PRO A 32 -0.71 9.61 -14.71
CA PRO A 32 0.25 10.48 -14.05
C PRO A 32 -0.32 11.90 -13.90
N LEU A 33 -0.16 12.47 -12.71
CA LEU A 33 -0.50 13.87 -12.45
C LEU A 33 0.67 14.79 -12.84
N LYS A 34 0.35 16.01 -13.27
CA LYS A 34 1.35 16.97 -13.79
C LYS A 34 2.45 17.24 -12.76
N THR A 35 3.70 16.92 -13.10
CA THR A 35 4.89 17.28 -12.34
C THR A 35 5.98 17.78 -13.29
N SER A 36 6.06 19.09 -13.48
CA SER A 36 6.95 19.71 -14.49
C SER A 36 8.44 19.63 -14.14
N ALA A 37 8.80 19.54 -12.86
CA ALA A 37 10.19 19.56 -12.41
C ALA A 37 10.66 18.28 -11.69
N ALA A 38 9.75 17.35 -11.37
CA ALA A 38 10.08 16.19 -10.54
C ALA A 38 10.66 15.04 -11.38
N LYS A 39 11.95 14.72 -11.17
CA LYS A 39 12.66 13.64 -11.89
C LYS A 39 12.40 12.25 -11.33
N TRP A 40 12.38 12.09 -10.00
CA TRP A 40 12.48 10.77 -9.35
C TRP A 40 11.16 10.20 -8.85
N ILE A 41 10.26 11.06 -8.34
CA ILE A 41 8.94 10.68 -7.81
C ILE A 41 7.87 11.45 -8.58
N GLY A 42 6.76 10.80 -8.90
CA GLY A 42 5.57 11.44 -9.48
C GLY A 42 4.30 11.02 -8.76
N PRO A 43 3.28 11.89 -8.68
CA PRO A 43 1.95 11.49 -8.27
C PRO A 43 1.18 10.85 -9.43
N ARG A 44 0.30 9.90 -9.12
CA ARG A 44 -0.70 9.30 -10.02
C ARG A 44 -2.07 9.37 -9.36
N LEU A 45 -3.08 9.59 -10.19
CA LEU A 45 -4.47 9.40 -9.81
C LEU A 45 -4.90 8.02 -10.32
N ILE A 46 -5.45 7.22 -9.42
CA ILE A 46 -6.05 5.92 -9.71
C ILE A 46 -7.54 6.03 -9.50
N ASP A 47 -8.30 5.68 -10.55
CA ASP A 47 -9.73 5.45 -10.44
C ASP A 47 -9.94 3.94 -10.30
N TRP A 48 -10.72 3.52 -9.31
CA TRP A 48 -10.96 2.10 -9.05
C TRP A 48 -12.40 1.86 -8.59
N VAL A 49 -12.92 0.68 -8.88
CA VAL A 49 -14.19 0.20 -8.34
C VAL A 49 -13.87 -0.69 -7.15
N ASP A 50 -14.51 -0.43 -6.03
CA ASP A 50 -14.38 -1.28 -4.85
C ASP A 50 -15.18 -2.57 -4.99
N GLU A 51 -15.05 -3.44 -3.99
CA GLU A 51 -15.80 -4.68 -3.94
C GLU A 51 -17.32 -4.45 -3.91
N THR A 52 -17.78 -3.24 -3.54
CA THR A 52 -19.19 -2.84 -3.54
C THR A 52 -19.76 -2.33 -4.85
N GLY A 53 -18.91 -2.20 -5.87
CA GLY A 53 -19.28 -1.60 -7.14
C GLY A 53 -19.25 -0.08 -7.09
N MET A 54 -18.76 0.54 -6.02
CA MET A 54 -18.65 1.99 -5.90
C MET A 54 -17.33 2.48 -6.51
N GLU A 55 -17.40 3.60 -7.22
CA GLU A 55 -16.24 4.25 -7.82
C GLU A 55 -15.51 5.14 -6.82
N HIS A 56 -14.18 5.02 -6.79
CA HIS A 56 -13.31 5.76 -5.91
C HIS A 56 -12.11 6.34 -6.65
N LYS A 57 -11.53 7.38 -6.04
CA LYS A 57 -10.29 8.01 -6.50
C LYS A 57 -9.22 7.88 -5.43
N TRP A 58 -8.00 7.53 -5.84
CA TRP A 58 -6.85 7.41 -4.96
C TRP A 58 -5.63 8.14 -5.53
N GLU A 59 -4.97 8.95 -4.72
CA GLU A 59 -3.69 9.58 -5.08
C GLU A 59 -2.51 8.77 -4.54
N VAL A 60 -1.60 8.36 -5.42
CA VAL A 60 -0.43 7.55 -5.07
C VAL A 60 0.84 8.18 -5.59
N SER A 61 1.94 8.03 -4.86
CA SER A 61 3.28 8.39 -5.34
C SER A 61 3.98 7.18 -5.95
N TYR A 62 4.63 7.35 -7.09
CA TYR A 62 5.42 6.30 -7.75
C TYR A 62 6.83 6.77 -8.08
N CYS A 63 7.78 5.84 -8.12
CA CYS A 63 9.13 6.10 -8.63
C CYS A 63 9.10 6.15 -10.16
N LYS A 64 9.50 7.28 -10.75
CA LYS A 64 9.55 7.45 -12.21
C LYS A 64 10.64 6.60 -12.87
N THR A 65 11.60 6.11 -12.08
CA THR A 65 12.76 5.33 -12.53
C THR A 65 12.69 3.87 -12.10
N ALA A 66 11.54 3.39 -11.63
CA ALA A 66 11.38 1.98 -11.31
C ALA A 66 11.16 1.18 -12.62
N GLY A 67 12.03 0.20 -12.91
CA GLY A 67 11.69 -0.91 -13.80
C GLY A 67 10.71 -1.89 -13.12
N GLU A 68 10.28 -2.94 -13.82
CA GLU A 68 9.24 -3.89 -13.35
C GLU A 68 9.52 -4.54 -11.98
N SER A 69 10.77 -4.53 -11.50
CA SER A 69 11.16 -5.00 -10.18
C SER A 69 11.84 -3.88 -9.39
N SER A 70 11.12 -3.23 -8.47
CA SER A 70 11.71 -2.17 -7.64
C SER A 70 12.18 -2.69 -6.28
N GLY A 71 13.49 -2.91 -6.16
CA GLY A 71 14.20 -3.00 -4.88
C GLY A 71 14.73 -4.39 -4.54
N ASN A 72 16.05 -4.49 -4.34
CA ASN A 72 16.72 -5.67 -3.80
C ASN A 72 17.17 -5.42 -2.37
N LYS A 73 17.02 -6.44 -1.51
CA LYS A 73 17.70 -6.52 -0.22
C LYS A 73 18.79 -7.59 -0.34
N PRO A 74 20.08 -7.23 -0.36
CA PRO A 74 21.14 -8.23 -0.40
C PRO A 74 21.15 -9.00 0.94
N ASP A 75 21.18 -10.32 0.85
CA ASP A 75 21.38 -11.19 2.01
C ASP A 75 22.89 -11.36 2.22
N VAL A 76 23.46 -10.61 3.17
CA VAL A 76 24.89 -10.65 3.46
C VAL A 76 25.14 -11.63 4.60
N CYS A 77 25.26 -12.91 4.27
CA CYS A 77 25.66 -13.94 5.23
C CYS A 77 27.18 -13.92 5.44
N ARG A 78 27.64 -13.80 6.70
CA ARG A 78 29.07 -13.92 7.06
C ARG A 78 29.32 -15.24 7.82
N PRO A 79 29.73 -16.32 7.14
CA PRO A 79 29.72 -17.68 7.70
C PRO A 79 30.68 -17.93 8.88
N LYS A 80 31.63 -17.02 9.13
CA LYS A 80 32.62 -17.13 10.23
C LYS A 80 32.27 -16.31 11.47
N LEU A 81 31.10 -15.66 11.49
CA LEU A 81 30.65 -14.84 12.62
C LEU A 81 29.33 -15.40 13.18
N PRO A 82 29.02 -15.13 14.47
CA PRO A 82 27.69 -15.36 14.99
C PRO A 82 26.63 -14.68 14.12
N LEU A 83 25.44 -15.29 14.08
CA LEU A 83 24.30 -14.75 13.34
C LEU A 83 24.09 -13.28 13.75
N SER A 84 24.17 -12.39 12.77
CA SER A 84 24.09 -10.95 12.96
C SER A 84 23.42 -10.31 11.75
N THR A 85 22.65 -9.25 11.99
CA THR A 85 21.98 -8.49 10.92
C THR A 85 22.88 -7.35 10.45
N LEU A 86 23.15 -7.29 9.16
CA LEU A 86 23.92 -6.19 8.59
C LEU A 86 23.05 -4.93 8.46
N ILE A 87 23.52 -3.83 9.02
CA ILE A 87 22.83 -2.54 9.09
C ILE A 87 23.73 -1.44 8.54
N VAL A 88 23.14 -0.47 7.86
CA VAL A 88 23.82 0.75 7.37
C VAL A 88 23.19 2.00 7.97
N LEU A 89 24.03 2.98 8.29
CA LEU A 89 23.62 4.33 8.67
C LEU A 89 23.73 5.24 7.46
N GLN A 90 22.63 5.87 7.06
CA GLN A 90 22.63 6.80 5.93
C GLN A 90 21.77 8.02 6.22
N PHE A 91 22.28 9.21 5.90
CA PHE A 91 21.46 10.42 5.87
C PHE A 91 20.35 10.29 4.82
N ARG A 92 19.09 10.51 5.24
CA ARG A 92 17.91 10.47 4.37
C ARG A 92 17.29 11.86 4.32
N SER A 93 17.53 12.55 3.20
CA SER A 93 16.97 13.89 2.92
C SER A 93 15.47 14.00 3.22
N PRO A 94 14.58 13.03 2.87
CA PRO A 94 13.15 13.15 3.16
C PRO A 94 12.77 13.29 4.65
N VAL A 95 13.64 12.82 5.56
CA VAL A 95 13.42 12.91 7.02
C VAL A 95 14.49 13.75 7.72
N ASN A 96 15.41 14.35 6.94
CA ASN A 96 16.53 15.18 7.39
C ASN A 96 17.34 14.61 8.58
N LYS A 97 17.57 13.28 8.59
CA LYS A 97 18.24 12.58 9.68
C LYS A 97 19.08 11.42 9.16
N ILE A 98 20.03 10.98 9.98
CA ILE A 98 20.70 9.68 9.78
C ILE A 98 19.72 8.58 10.21
N VAL A 99 19.50 7.61 9.33
CA VAL A 99 18.58 6.49 9.55
C VAL A 99 19.35 5.17 9.60
N VAL A 100 18.92 4.32 10.51
CA VAL A 100 19.32 2.91 10.62
C VAL A 100 18.48 2.10 9.63
N LYS A 101 19.10 1.43 8.64
CA LYS A 101 18.37 0.63 7.66
C LYS A 101 19.14 -0.61 7.22
N LEU A 102 18.43 -1.56 6.60
CA LEU A 102 19.07 -2.62 5.82
C LEU A 102 19.72 -2.02 4.55
N PRO A 103 20.81 -2.61 4.05
CA PRO A 103 21.29 -2.29 2.71
C PRO A 103 20.17 -2.54 1.71
N ALA A 104 20.00 -1.60 0.78
CA ALA A 104 19.03 -1.72 -0.30
C ALA A 104 19.45 -0.77 -1.43
N GLY A 105 19.21 -1.21 -2.66
CA GLY A 105 19.46 -0.47 -3.89
C GLY A 105 18.31 -0.61 -4.88
N LEU A 106 18.25 0.30 -5.84
CA LEU A 106 17.41 0.12 -7.02
C LEU A 106 18.07 -0.90 -7.95
N ILE A 107 17.23 -1.69 -8.61
CA ILE A 107 17.65 -2.66 -9.62
C ILE A 107 17.78 -1.91 -10.94
N ASN A 108 18.88 -2.07 -11.66
CA ASN A 108 19.02 -1.48 -12.97
C ASN A 108 18.20 -2.26 -14.01
N GLU A 109 17.92 -1.61 -15.14
CA GLU A 109 17.27 -2.29 -16.27
C GLU A 109 18.11 -3.48 -16.75
N GLY A 110 17.48 -4.65 -16.88
CA GLY A 110 18.15 -5.90 -17.25
C GLY A 110 18.92 -6.60 -16.12
N GLU A 111 18.99 -6.02 -14.92
CA GLU A 111 19.60 -6.66 -13.75
C GLU A 111 18.58 -7.57 -13.04
N SER A 112 18.98 -8.79 -12.69
CA SER A 112 18.10 -9.70 -11.93
C SER A 112 18.11 -9.37 -10.44
N ALA A 113 17.00 -9.64 -9.75
CA ALA A 113 16.91 -9.45 -8.30
C ALA A 113 17.96 -10.23 -7.49
N LYS A 114 18.53 -11.28 -8.08
CA LYS A 114 19.52 -12.18 -7.46
C LYS A 114 20.98 -11.78 -7.75
N ALA A 115 21.23 -10.80 -8.63
CA ALA A 115 22.57 -10.43 -9.07
C ALA A 115 23.27 -9.51 -8.06
N LEU A 116 23.54 -10.01 -6.87
CA LEU A 116 24.52 -9.44 -5.94
C LEU A 116 25.24 -10.62 -5.29
N HIS A 117 26.28 -11.09 -5.97
CA HIS A 117 27.27 -12.07 -5.48
C HIS A 117 28.55 -11.34 -5.10
#